data_AF-A0A061N712-F1
#
_entry.id   AF-A0A061N712-F1
#
_cell.length_a   1.000
_cell.length_b   1.000
_cell.length_c   1.000
_cell.angle_alpha   90.00
_cell.angle_beta   90.00
_cell.angle_gamma   90.00
#
_symmetry.space_group_name_H-M   'P 1'
#
loop_
_entity.id
_entity.type
_entity.pdbx_description
1 polymer ?
#
loop_
_entity_poly.entity_id
_entity_poly.type
_entity_poly.pdbx_seq_one_letter_code
_entity_poly.pdbx_strand_id
1 'polypeptide(L)'
;MIPLIAGSVGYVFVLLICKLGLLYPNKNLFDMTITAFGTALGQLCNALLVLLAILTLFTVMNYSAGFISSHILVSTPNEWILAISMTVVIYGVYLGTETYSLFAILSTPFFFLPYVLLIVLKIPEADGSLLLPMLQQPFSDYVSAFLFYFSVTAINAIFLLTFFPQMAGDKKKKRYKS
;
A
#
# COMPACT_ATOMS: atom_id res chain seq x y z
N MET A 1 7.69 -3.36 18.79
CA MET A 1 8.85 -2.47 18.53
C MET A 1 9.28 -2.49 17.06
N ILE A 2 9.59 -3.66 16.46
CA ILE A 2 10.00 -3.78 15.04
C ILE A 2 9.01 -3.17 14.03
N PRO A 3 7.68 -3.40 14.10
CA PRO A 3 6.76 -2.80 13.13
C PRO A 3 6.71 -1.26 13.23
N LEU A 4 6.97 -0.67 14.40
CA LEU A 4 7.10 0.79 14.53
C LEU A 4 8.40 1.30 13.90
N ILE A 5 9.53 0.60 14.10
CA ILE A 5 10.82 0.96 13.49
C ILE A 5 10.74 0.81 11.97
N ALA A 6 10.25 -0.33 11.48
CA ALA A 6 10.00 -0.56 10.06
C ALA A 6 9.04 0.47 9.45
N GLY A 7 7.96 0.80 10.17
CA GLY A 7 7.01 1.84 9.76
C GLY A 7 7.66 3.22 9.66
N SER A 8 8.51 3.60 10.63
CA SER A 8 9.22 4.88 10.61
C SER A 8 10.22 4.99 9.45
N VAL A 9 10.98 3.93 9.18
CA VAL A 9 11.90 3.86 8.03
C VAL A 9 11.12 3.85 6.71
N GLY A 10 10.00 3.13 6.66
CA GLY A 10 9.08 3.13 5.52
C GLY A 10 8.48 4.51 5.26
N TYR A 11 8.14 5.26 6.29
CA TYR A 11 7.64 6.63 6.16
C TYR A 11 8.70 7.57 5.55
N VAL A 12 9.95 7.48 6.00
CA VAL A 12 11.08 8.22 5.40
C VAL A 12 11.26 7.86 3.93
N PHE A 13 11.13 6.57 3.60
CA PHE A 13 11.19 6.09 2.22
C PHE A 13 10.06 6.67 1.35
N VAL A 14 8.82 6.69 1.85
CA VAL A 14 7.66 7.32 1.17
C VAL A 14 7.92 8.82 0.93
N LEU A 15 8.50 9.54 1.90
CA LEU A 15 8.84 10.96 1.72
C LEU A 15 9.90 11.19 0.64
N LEU A 16 10.92 10.34 0.56
CA LEU A 16 11.94 10.39 -0.50
C LEU A 16 11.31 10.17 -1.88
N ILE A 17 10.46 9.16 -1.97
CA ILE A 17 9.68 8.80 -3.17
C ILE A 17 8.76 9.96 -3.59
N CYS A 18 8.04 10.59 -2.66
CA CYS A 18 7.24 11.79 -2.93
C CYS A 18 8.09 12.97 -3.44
N LYS A 19 9.27 13.23 -2.84
CA LYS A 19 10.20 14.25 -3.33
C LYS A 19 10.69 13.97 -4.74
N LEU A 20 10.95 12.70 -5.07
CA LEU A 20 11.35 12.29 -6.41
C LEU A 20 10.25 12.57 -7.45
N GLY A 21 8.98 12.29 -7.10
CA GLY A 21 7.83 12.61 -7.93
C GLY A 21 7.62 14.11 -8.17
N LEU A 22 7.99 14.96 -7.21
CA LEU A 22 7.96 16.42 -7.35
C LEU A 22 9.10 16.99 -8.21
N LEU A 23 10.25 16.29 -8.26
CA LEU A 23 11.42 16.66 -9.05
C LEU A 23 11.23 16.33 -10.54
N TYR A 24 10.50 15.26 -10.85
CA TYR A 24 10.16 14.84 -12.22
C TYR A 24 8.64 14.89 -12.52
N PRO A 25 8.00 16.07 -12.47
CA PRO A 25 6.53 16.21 -12.51
C PRO A 25 5.85 15.86 -13.85
N ASN A 26 6.60 15.41 -14.87
CA ASN A 26 6.07 15.09 -16.21
C ASN A 26 6.53 13.73 -16.75
N LYS A 27 7.21 12.90 -15.95
CA LYS A 27 7.56 11.53 -16.34
C LYS A 27 6.74 10.54 -15.54
N ASN A 28 6.10 9.58 -16.20
CA ASN A 28 5.47 8.46 -15.51
C ASN A 28 6.57 7.59 -14.88
N LEU A 29 6.27 6.79 -13.86
CA LEU A 29 7.23 5.82 -13.29
C LEU A 29 7.89 4.98 -14.38
N PHE A 30 7.09 4.54 -15.35
CA PHE A 30 7.53 3.76 -16.49
C PHE A 30 8.53 4.50 -17.39
N ASP A 31 8.47 5.83 -17.45
CA ASP A 31 9.45 6.66 -18.16
C ASP A 31 10.68 6.94 -17.29
N MET A 32 10.50 7.04 -15.97
CA MET A 32 11.61 7.22 -15.03
C MET A 32 12.52 5.99 -15.01
N THR A 33 11.96 4.78 -15.00
CA THR A 33 12.72 3.52 -15.10
C THR A 33 13.48 3.41 -16.41
N ILE A 34 12.86 3.76 -17.54
CA ILE A 34 13.53 3.80 -18.86
C ILE A 34 14.66 4.83 -18.88
N THR A 35 14.46 5.99 -18.26
CA THR A 35 15.50 7.04 -18.19
C THR A 35 16.68 6.61 -17.31
N ALA A 36 16.42 5.86 -16.23
CA ALA A 36 17.45 5.43 -15.29
C ALA A 36 18.27 4.22 -15.77
N PHE A 37 17.61 3.23 -16.41
CA PHE A 37 18.24 1.95 -16.79
C PHE A 37 18.43 1.78 -18.31
N GLY A 38 17.93 2.70 -19.14
CA GLY A 38 17.93 2.59 -20.60
C GLY A 38 16.69 1.87 -21.16
N THR A 39 16.54 1.85 -22.48
CA THR A 39 15.33 1.33 -23.16
C THR A 39 15.13 -0.18 -23.00
N ALA A 40 16.19 -0.99 -23.11
CA ALA A 40 16.07 -2.46 -22.99
C ALA A 40 15.81 -2.92 -21.55
N LEU A 41 16.67 -2.51 -20.60
CA LEU A 41 16.50 -2.86 -19.18
C LEU A 41 15.27 -2.17 -18.57
N GLY A 42 14.97 -0.94 -18.98
CA GLY A 42 13.77 -0.22 -18.52
C GLY A 42 12.46 -0.89 -18.94
N GLN A 43 12.37 -1.43 -20.15
CA GLN A 43 11.20 -2.20 -20.59
C GLN A 43 11.02 -3.49 -19.77
N LEU A 44 12.11 -4.20 -19.49
CA LEU A 44 12.09 -5.39 -18.63
C LEU A 44 11.64 -5.02 -17.21
N CYS A 45 12.20 -3.96 -16.63
CA CYS A 45 11.78 -3.45 -15.31
C CYS A 45 10.30 -3.06 -15.30
N ASN A 46 9.79 -2.44 -16.37
CA ASN A 46 8.38 -2.09 -16.49
C ASN A 46 7.48 -3.32 -16.51
N ALA A 47 7.86 -4.37 -17.25
CA ALA A 47 7.14 -5.63 -17.24
C ALA A 47 7.12 -6.28 -15.85
N LEU A 48 8.26 -6.27 -15.14
CA LEU A 48 8.34 -6.74 -13.76
C LEU A 48 7.48 -5.92 -12.80
N LEU A 49 7.42 -4.59 -12.95
CA LEU A 49 6.57 -3.72 -12.14
C LEU A 49 5.07 -4.02 -12.35
N VAL A 50 4.65 -4.27 -13.59
CA VAL A 50 3.26 -4.67 -13.89
C VAL A 50 2.95 -6.03 -13.26
N LEU A 51 3.86 -7.00 -13.38
CA LEU A 51 3.70 -8.32 -12.76
C LEU A 51 3.61 -8.20 -11.23
N LEU A 52 4.44 -7.37 -10.62
CA LEU A 52 4.40 -7.08 -9.19
C LEU A 52 3.08 -6.42 -8.77
N ALA A 53 2.52 -5.55 -9.61
CA ALA A 53 1.22 -4.91 -9.37
C ALA A 53 0.11 -5.96 -9.31
N ILE A 54 0.12 -6.90 -10.25
CA ILE A 54 -0.85 -8.00 -10.32
C ILE A 54 -0.73 -8.89 -9.08
N LEU A 55 0.48 -9.29 -8.69
CA LEU A 55 0.69 -10.08 -7.48
C LEU A 55 0.21 -9.35 -6.21
N THR A 56 0.47 -8.05 -6.12
CA THR A 56 0.02 -7.23 -5.00
C THR A 56 -1.51 -7.13 -4.96
N LEU A 57 -2.16 -6.97 -6.13
CA LEU A 57 -3.61 -6.97 -6.25
C LEU A 57 -4.23 -8.27 -5.69
N PHE A 58 -3.72 -9.43 -6.11
CA PHE A 58 -4.20 -10.73 -5.60
C PHE A 58 -4.00 -10.88 -4.10
N THR A 59 -2.85 -10.44 -3.59
CA THR A 59 -2.52 -10.49 -2.17
C THR A 59 -3.51 -9.66 -1.35
N VAL A 60 -3.74 -8.40 -1.75
CA VAL A 60 -4.69 -7.49 -1.07
C VAL A 60 -6.11 -8.03 -1.13
N MET A 61 -6.53 -8.56 -2.28
CA MET A 61 -7.84 -9.17 -2.44
C MET A 61 -8.03 -10.37 -1.50
N ASN A 62 -7.04 -11.25 -1.42
CA ASN A 62 -7.13 -12.43 -0.54
C ASN A 62 -7.18 -12.05 0.94
N TYR A 63 -6.39 -11.05 1.37
CA TYR A 63 -6.49 -10.50 2.73
C TYR A 63 -7.88 -9.91 3.01
N SER A 64 -8.44 -9.16 2.06
CA SER A 64 -9.77 -8.56 2.22
C SER A 64 -10.88 -9.61 2.28
N ALA A 65 -10.82 -10.64 1.43
CA ALA A 65 -11.77 -11.74 1.41
C ALA A 65 -11.68 -12.59 2.69
N GLY A 66 -10.46 -12.84 3.17
CA GLY A 66 -10.22 -13.53 4.44
C GLY A 66 -10.78 -12.79 5.65
N PHE A 67 -10.70 -11.45 5.67
CA PHE A 67 -11.32 -10.64 6.73
C PHE A 67 -12.86 -10.76 6.71
N ILE A 68 -13.47 -10.64 5.52
CA ILE A 68 -14.92 -10.78 5.36
C ILE A 68 -15.37 -12.19 5.75
N SER A 69 -14.67 -13.22 5.31
CA SER A 69 -14.98 -14.60 5.65
C SER A 69 -14.86 -14.85 7.15
N SER A 70 -13.78 -14.41 7.80
CA SER A 70 -13.55 -14.68 9.23
C SER A 70 -14.48 -13.92 10.19
N HIS A 71 -14.93 -12.71 9.82
CA HIS A 71 -15.67 -11.85 10.76
C HIS A 71 -17.12 -11.55 10.36
N ILE A 72 -17.49 -11.71 9.08
CA ILE A 72 -18.82 -11.31 8.58
C ILE A 72 -19.57 -12.52 8.00
N LEU A 73 -18.95 -13.26 7.07
CA LEU A 73 -19.55 -14.40 6.36
C LEU A 73 -18.77 -15.69 6.63
N VAL A 74 -18.80 -16.13 7.90
CA VAL A 74 -18.06 -17.32 8.39
C VAL A 74 -18.46 -18.61 7.66
N SER A 75 -19.72 -18.70 7.22
CA SER A 75 -20.27 -19.90 6.57
C SER A 75 -20.10 -19.91 5.05
N THR A 76 -19.57 -18.84 4.44
CA THR A 76 -19.47 -18.73 2.98
C THR A 76 -18.07 -19.11 2.51
N PRO A 77 -17.92 -19.93 1.45
CA PRO A 77 -16.60 -20.26 0.91
C PRO A 77 -15.87 -19.01 0.40
N ASN A 78 -14.57 -18.92 0.68
CA ASN A 78 -13.73 -17.77 0.36
C ASN A 78 -13.75 -17.38 -1.14
N GLU A 79 -13.87 -18.38 -2.03
CA GLU A 79 -13.92 -18.19 -3.49
C GLU A 79 -15.05 -17.26 -3.93
N TRP A 80 -16.23 -17.35 -3.31
CA TRP A 80 -17.38 -16.51 -3.66
C TRP A 80 -17.18 -15.06 -3.20
N ILE A 81 -16.60 -14.89 -2.02
CA ILE A 81 -16.27 -13.56 -1.48
C ILE A 81 -15.22 -12.89 -2.35
N LEU A 82 -14.23 -13.64 -2.81
CA LEU A 82 -13.20 -13.15 -3.72
C LEU A 82 -13.80 -12.70 -5.05
N ALA A 83 -14.69 -13.49 -5.66
CA ALA A 83 -15.36 -13.16 -6.93
C ALA A 83 -16.21 -11.88 -6.83
N ILE A 84 -16.98 -11.73 -5.75
CA ILE A 84 -17.77 -10.52 -5.48
C ILE A 84 -16.85 -9.31 -5.30
N SER A 85 -15.78 -9.46 -4.52
CA SER A 85 -14.79 -8.41 -4.28
C SER A 85 -14.12 -7.97 -5.59
N MET A 86 -13.81 -8.91 -6.48
CA MET A 86 -13.25 -8.65 -7.81
C MET A 86 -14.19 -7.79 -8.66
N THR A 87 -15.48 -8.10 -8.63
CA THR A 87 -16.53 -7.36 -9.37
C THR A 87 -16.62 -5.91 -8.89
N VAL A 88 -16.56 -5.69 -7.57
CA VAL A 88 -16.57 -4.34 -6.99
C VAL A 88 -15.33 -3.53 -7.41
N VAL A 89 -14.14 -4.16 -7.44
CA VAL A 89 -12.92 -3.50 -7.89
C VAL A 89 -13.01 -3.09 -9.37
N ILE A 90 -13.50 -3.98 -10.24
CA ILE A 90 -13.69 -3.68 -11.67
C ILE A 90 -14.65 -2.49 -11.85
N TYR A 91 -15.76 -2.48 -11.10
CA TYR A 91 -16.72 -1.38 -11.15
C TYR A 91 -16.13 -0.06 -10.62
N GLY A 92 -15.31 -0.12 -9.58
CA GLY A 92 -14.59 1.04 -9.04
C GLY A 92 -13.61 1.65 -10.04
N VAL A 93 -12.92 0.82 -10.84
CA VAL A 93 -12.05 1.30 -11.92
C VAL A 93 -12.86 1.93 -13.06
N TYR A 94 -14.03 1.37 -13.38
CA TYR A 94 -14.92 1.90 -14.43
C TYR A 94 -15.45 3.31 -14.10
N LEU A 95 -15.75 3.58 -12.83
CA LEU A 95 -16.21 4.89 -12.35
C LEU A 95 -15.11 5.97 -12.38
N GLY A 96 -13.84 5.59 -12.54
CA GLY A 96 -12.72 6.51 -12.69
C GLY A 96 -12.10 6.99 -11.38
N THR A 97 -11.11 7.87 -11.50
CA THR A 97 -10.24 8.29 -10.38
C THR A 97 -10.93 9.20 -9.36
N GLU A 98 -11.97 9.93 -9.78
CA GLU A 98 -12.70 10.85 -8.90
C GLU A 98 -13.46 10.08 -7.82
N THR A 99 -14.22 9.06 -8.22
CA THR A 99 -14.94 8.19 -7.29
C THR A 99 -14.00 7.46 -6.34
N TYR A 100 -12.83 7.01 -6.83
CA TYR A 100 -11.81 6.40 -5.99
C TYR A 100 -11.29 7.34 -4.91
N SER A 101 -11.04 8.62 -5.25
CA SER A 101 -10.54 9.61 -4.29
C SER A 101 -11.55 9.93 -3.19
N LEU A 102 -12.84 10.06 -3.56
CA LEU A 102 -13.92 10.29 -2.60
C LEU A 102 -14.12 9.05 -1.71
N PHE A 103 -14.07 7.86 -2.30
CA PHE A 103 -14.12 6.61 -1.56
C PHE A 103 -12.96 6.47 -0.58
N ALA A 104 -11.74 6.85 -0.97
CA ALA A 104 -10.58 6.85 -0.07
C ALA A 104 -10.78 7.80 1.13
N ILE A 105 -11.30 9.01 0.88
CA ILE A 105 -11.58 9.98 1.95
C ILE A 105 -12.69 9.46 2.88
N LEU A 106 -13.74 8.84 2.34
CA LEU A 106 -14.85 8.30 3.12
C LEU A 106 -14.49 7.03 3.90
N SER A 107 -13.70 6.14 3.29
CA SER A 107 -13.27 4.87 3.89
C SER A 107 -12.19 5.06 4.96
N THR A 108 -11.34 6.09 4.84
CA THR A 108 -10.29 6.39 5.83
C THR A 108 -10.81 6.49 7.26
N PRO A 109 -11.80 7.34 7.61
CA PRO A 109 -12.33 7.40 8.98
C PRO A 109 -13.02 6.10 9.38
N PHE A 110 -13.68 5.41 8.43
CA PHE A 110 -14.36 4.15 8.68
C PHE A 110 -13.40 3.03 9.10
N PHE A 111 -12.18 2.97 8.53
CA PHE A 111 -11.18 1.98 8.93
C PHE A 111 -10.31 2.46 10.10
N PHE A 112 -10.01 3.76 10.18
CA PHE A 112 -9.13 4.29 11.21
C PHE A 112 -9.79 4.33 12.59
N LEU A 113 -11.07 4.70 12.67
CA LEU A 113 -11.81 4.79 13.92
C LEU A 113 -11.89 3.45 14.67
N PRO A 114 -12.38 2.34 14.07
CA PRO A 114 -12.41 1.04 14.75
C PRO A 114 -11.00 0.50 15.02
N TYR A 115 -10.01 0.82 14.19
CA TYR A 115 -8.62 0.44 14.44
C TYR A 115 -8.08 1.07 15.74
N VAL A 116 -8.27 2.38 15.91
CA VAL A 116 -7.90 3.09 17.15
C VAL A 116 -8.69 2.55 18.34
N LEU A 117 -10.00 2.33 18.16
CA LEU A 117 -10.87 1.81 19.21
C LEU A 117 -10.40 0.42 19.67
N LEU A 118 -10.07 -0.48 18.74
CA LEU A 118 -9.53 -1.81 19.04
C LEU A 118 -8.23 -1.73 19.84
N ILE A 119 -7.31 -0.84 19.48
CA ILE A 119 -6.07 -0.63 20.23
C ILE A 119 -6.41 -0.19 21.67
N VAL A 120 -7.26 0.82 21.83
CA VAL A 120 -7.62 1.35 23.15
C VAL A 120 -8.29 0.31 24.04
N LEU A 121 -9.21 -0.49 23.49
CA LEU A 121 -9.86 -1.57 24.24
C LEU A 121 -8.92 -2.73 24.55
N LYS A 122 -7.92 -3.01 23.71
CA LYS A 122 -6.99 -4.13 23.90
C LYS A 122 -5.79 -3.81 24.79
N ILE A 123 -5.45 -2.54 25.01
CA ILE A 123 -4.41 -2.13 25.96
C ILE A 123 -4.63 -2.68 27.39
N PRO A 124 -5.82 -2.57 28.01
CA PRO A 124 -6.02 -3.07 29.38
C PRO A 124 -5.97 -4.61 29.49
N GLU A 125 -6.25 -5.33 28.41
CA GLU A 125 -6.16 -6.80 28.33
C GLU A 125 -4.75 -7.30 27.95
N ALA A 126 -3.85 -6.39 27.57
CA ALA A 126 -2.51 -6.74 27.14
C ALA A 126 -1.64 -7.13 28.33
N ASP A 127 -1.44 -8.42 28.53
CA ASP A 127 -0.47 -8.93 29.50
C ASP A 127 0.95 -8.59 29.01
N GLY A 128 1.59 -7.65 29.70
CA GLY A 128 2.97 -7.21 29.42
C GLY A 128 3.99 -8.34 29.50
N SER A 129 3.64 -9.47 30.12
CA SER A 129 4.49 -10.67 30.19
C SER A 129 4.63 -11.35 28.83
N LEU A 130 3.64 -11.23 27.92
CA LEU A 130 3.73 -11.73 26.54
C LEU A 130 4.59 -10.84 25.64
N LEU A 131 5.03 -9.66 26.10
CA LEU A 131 6.00 -8.83 25.37
C LEU A 131 7.45 -9.28 25.58
N LEU A 132 7.74 -10.03 26.65
CA LEU A 132 9.08 -10.57 26.97
C LEU A 132 9.67 -11.50 25.89
N PRO A 133 8.93 -12.46 25.28
CA PRO A 133 9.48 -13.31 24.22
C PRO A 133 9.89 -12.55 22.96
N MET A 134 9.45 -11.29 22.79
CA MET A 134 9.90 -10.43 21.69
C MET A 134 11.38 -10.03 21.78
N LEU A 135 12.07 -10.24 22.90
CA LEU A 135 13.52 -10.02 23.04
C LEU A 135 14.34 -11.32 22.97
N GLN A 136 13.67 -12.48 22.96
CA GLN A 136 14.32 -13.79 23.03
C GLN A 136 14.42 -14.51 21.67
N GLN A 137 13.86 -13.94 20.59
CA GLN A 137 14.02 -14.50 19.25
C GLN A 137 15.44 -14.27 18.71
N PRO A 138 15.90 -15.07 17.73
CA PRO A 138 17.18 -14.83 17.08
C PRO A 138 17.13 -13.57 16.20
N PHE A 139 18.24 -12.83 16.13
CA PHE A 139 18.38 -11.59 15.34
C PHE A 139 17.91 -11.74 13.88
N SER A 140 18.10 -12.93 13.30
CA SER A 140 17.67 -13.28 11.93
C SER A 140 16.17 -13.11 11.69
N ASP A 141 15.33 -13.49 12.67
CA ASP A 141 13.87 -13.41 12.53
C ASP A 141 13.38 -11.96 12.56
N TYR A 142 14.10 -11.08 13.25
CA TYR A 142 13.80 -9.65 13.24
C TYR A 142 14.14 -8.99 11.90
N VAL A 143 15.27 -9.39 11.29
CA VAL A 143 15.67 -8.86 9.99
C VAL A 143 14.72 -9.33 8.90
N SER A 144 14.30 -10.60 8.91
CA SER A 144 13.35 -11.13 7.94
C SER A 144 11.98 -10.45 8.07
N ALA A 145 11.48 -10.26 9.30
CA ALA A 145 10.25 -9.52 9.55
C ALA A 145 10.34 -8.05 9.10
N PHE A 146 11.46 -7.38 9.40
CA PHE A 146 11.70 -6.00 8.96
C PHE A 146 11.71 -5.89 7.43
N LEU A 147 12.45 -6.78 6.74
CA LEU A 147 12.53 -6.79 5.29
C LEU A 147 11.18 -7.04 4.64
N PHE A 148 10.38 -7.95 5.20
CA PHE A 148 9.03 -8.22 4.72
C PHE A 148 8.13 -6.97 4.82
N TYR A 149 8.06 -6.34 6.00
CA TYR A 149 7.27 -5.11 6.20
C TYR A 149 7.76 -3.92 5.37
N PHE A 150 9.08 -3.77 5.25
CA PHE A 150 9.68 -2.73 4.43
C PHE A 150 9.35 -2.93 2.94
N SER A 151 9.43 -4.17 2.44
CA SER A 151 9.10 -4.50 1.05
C SER A 151 7.64 -4.14 0.73
N VAL A 152 6.68 -4.54 1.58
CA VAL A 152 5.26 -4.21 1.37
C VAL A 152 5.03 -2.69 1.36
N THR A 153 5.69 -1.96 2.25
CA THR A 153 5.58 -0.50 2.32
C THR A 153 6.21 0.17 1.10
N ALA A 154 7.40 -0.28 0.70
CA ALA A 154 8.12 0.25 -0.46
C ALA A 154 7.35 0.03 -1.77
N ILE A 155 6.75 -1.14 -1.95
CA ILE A 155 5.94 -1.46 -3.14
C ILE A 155 4.75 -0.51 -3.26
N ASN A 156 4.00 -0.31 -2.17
CA ASN A 156 2.88 0.64 -2.16
C ASN A 156 3.34 2.08 -2.44
N ALA A 157 4.49 2.48 -1.88
CA ALA A 157 5.09 3.80 -2.15
C ALA A 157 5.48 3.96 -3.62
N ILE A 158 6.02 2.91 -4.26
CA ILE A 158 6.32 2.91 -5.68
C ILE A 158 5.02 3.06 -6.47
N PHE A 159 3.94 2.33 -6.17
CA PHE A 159 2.69 2.51 -6.90
C PHE A 159 2.08 3.92 -6.73
N LEU A 160 2.26 4.55 -5.58
CA LEU A 160 1.84 5.94 -5.35
C LEU A 160 2.48 6.91 -6.36
N LEU A 161 3.75 6.70 -6.74
CA LEU A 161 4.44 7.48 -7.77
C LEU A 161 3.85 7.31 -9.17
N THR A 162 2.95 6.36 -9.43
CA THR A 162 2.26 6.27 -10.72
C THR A 162 1.20 7.38 -10.83
N PHE A 163 0.51 7.65 -9.72
CA PHE A 163 -0.62 8.59 -9.66
C PHE A 163 -0.18 10.00 -9.23
N PHE A 164 0.78 10.10 -8.31
CA PHE A 164 1.20 11.36 -7.69
C PHE A 164 1.83 12.40 -8.62
N PRO A 165 2.77 12.08 -9.53
CA PRO A 165 3.43 13.09 -10.38
C PRO A 165 2.45 13.70 -11.38
N GLN A 166 1.44 12.96 -11.84
CA GLN A 166 0.39 13.46 -12.74
C GLN A 166 -0.45 14.56 -12.05
N MET A 167 -0.77 14.38 -10.76
CA MET A 167 -1.49 15.37 -9.95
C MET A 167 -0.62 16.58 -9.58
N ALA A 168 0.68 16.36 -9.31
CA ALA A 168 1.62 17.43 -8.98
C ALA A 168 1.98 18.31 -10.19
N GLY A 169 2.07 17.71 -11.39
CA GLY A 169 2.27 18.41 -12.65
C GLY A 169 1.12 19.37 -13.00
N ASP A 170 -0.13 18.97 -12.74
CA ASP A 170 -1.31 19.81 -12.99
C ASP A 170 -1.38 21.03 -12.04
N LYS A 171 -0.96 20.87 -10.78
CA LYS A 171 -0.84 21.99 -9.82
C LYS A 171 0.22 23.02 -10.23
N LYS A 172 1.36 22.58 -10.77
CA LYS A 172 2.39 23.51 -11.31
C LYS A 172 1.93 24.21 -12.59
N LYS A 173 1.20 23.54 -13.48
CA LYS A 173 0.62 24.15 -14.70
C LYS A 173 -0.46 25.20 -14.39
N LYS A 174 -1.34 24.95 -13.41
CA LYS A 174 -2.36 25.93 -12.99
C LYS A 174 -1.78 27.17 -12.32
N ARG A 175 -0.66 27.04 -11.59
CA ARG A 175 0.01 28.18 -10.93
C ARG A 175 0.78 29.10 -11.89
N TYR A 176 1.03 28.69 -13.13
CA TYR A 176 1.67 29.52 -14.17
C TYR A 176 0.65 30.19 -15.11
N LYS A 177 -0.65 29.88 -14.97
CA LYS A 177 -1.74 30.47 -15.74
C LYS A 177 -2.64 31.42 -14.94
N SER A 178 -2.29 31.70 -13.68
CA SER A 178 -2.90 32.72 -12.82
C SER A 178 -1.89 33.82 -12.53
#